data_AF-A0A085NC09-F1
#
_entry.id   AF-A0A085NC09-F1
#
_cell.length_a   1.000
_cell.length_b   1.000
_cell.length_c   1.000
_cell.angle_alpha   90.00
_cell.angle_beta   90.00
_cell.angle_gamma   90.00
#
_symmetry.space_group_name_H-M   'P 1'
#
loop_
_entity.id
_entity.type
_entity.pdbx_description
1 polymer ?
#
loop_
_entity_poly.entity_id
_entity_poly.type
_entity_poly.pdbx_seq_one_letter_code
_entity_poly.pdbx_strand_id
1 'polypeptide(L)'
;MEQLKRSRAGLKGRITVLKRELLEAIATGKKLSLIEDMERSLSGYMAKAYDVQTEIEQLVADDAELTEELESWMRFEGEVRNLLVQVKERVSHLVKDTPQENGKVTVQAENWCGPLLPKWTCPNLAAIFWNSPHFGTSLKQVSTPVKI
;
A
#
# COMPACT_ATOMS: atom_id res chain seq x y z
N MET A 1 -3.15 2.56 37.03
CA MET A 1 -1.75 2.64 36.57
C MET A 1 -1.21 1.33 35.97
N GLU A 2 -1.28 0.19 36.66
CA GLU A 2 -0.76 -1.09 36.14
C GLU A 2 -1.29 -1.52 34.77
N GLN A 3 -2.59 -1.32 34.50
CA GLN A 3 -3.17 -1.62 33.20
C GLN A 3 -2.58 -0.76 32.07
N LEU A 4 -2.31 0.53 32.34
CA LEU A 4 -1.69 1.44 31.38
C LEU A 4 -0.23 1.05 31.13
N LYS A 5 0.54 0.76 32.19
CA LYS A 5 1.92 0.25 32.08
C LYS A 5 1.97 -1.04 31.24
N ARG A 6 1.03 -1.97 31.43
CA ARG A 6 0.89 -3.18 30.61
C ARG A 6 0.51 -2.88 29.16
N SER A 7 -0.45 -1.99 28.94
CA SER A 7 -0.87 -1.56 27.60
C SER A 7 0.31 -0.96 26.82
N ARG A 8 1.04 -0.02 27.44
CA ARG A 8 2.24 0.60 26.90
C ARG A 8 3.32 -0.43 26.58
N ALA A 9 3.60 -1.38 27.47
CA ALA A 9 4.55 -2.46 27.22
C ALA A 9 4.14 -3.31 26.01
N GLY A 10 2.85 -3.62 25.88
CA GLY A 10 2.31 -4.33 24.73
C GLY A 10 2.44 -3.55 23.42
N LEU A 11 2.26 -2.23 23.45
CA LEU A 11 2.48 -1.36 22.29
C LEU A 11 3.96 -1.27 21.92
N LYS A 12 4.85 -1.05 22.90
CA LYS A 12 6.32 -1.07 22.70
C LYS A 12 6.77 -2.39 22.04
N GLY A 13 6.20 -3.52 22.47
CA GLY A 13 6.47 -4.83 21.86
C GLY A 13 6.07 -4.89 20.37
N ARG A 14 4.86 -4.46 20.02
CA ARG A 14 4.39 -4.43 18.62
C ARG A 14 5.23 -3.49 17.76
N ILE A 15 5.56 -2.31 18.26
CA ILE A 15 6.44 -1.33 17.61
C ILE A 15 7.82 -1.95 17.35
N THR A 16 8.37 -2.67 18.32
CA THR A 16 9.69 -3.32 18.19
C THR A 16 9.69 -4.42 17.13
N VAL A 17 8.63 -5.22 17.04
CA VAL A 17 8.49 -6.25 16.00
C VAL A 17 8.38 -5.57 14.62
N LEU A 18 7.48 -4.61 14.47
CA LEU A 18 7.26 -3.93 13.19
C LEU A 18 8.50 -3.15 12.73
N LYS A 19 9.28 -2.58 13.66
CA LYS A 19 10.59 -1.97 13.38
C LYS A 19 11.54 -2.97 12.70
N ARG A 20 11.62 -4.20 13.20
CA ARG A 20 12.49 -5.24 12.62
C ARG A 20 12.00 -5.68 11.25
N GLU A 21 10.70 -5.93 11.13
CA GLU A 21 10.09 -6.33 9.86
C GLU A 21 10.28 -5.23 8.79
N LEU A 22 10.16 -3.96 9.17
CA LEU A 22 10.35 -2.83 8.26
C LEU A 22 11.79 -2.75 7.75
N LEU A 23 12.77 -2.93 8.63
CA LEU A 23 14.19 -2.99 8.25
C LEU A 23 14.48 -4.16 7.30
N GLU A 24 13.90 -5.33 7.58
CA GLU A 24 14.02 -6.51 6.73
C GLU A 24 13.34 -6.30 5.36
N ALA A 25 12.16 -5.69 5.34
CA ALA A 25 11.45 -5.38 4.11
C ALA A 25 12.26 -4.44 3.20
N ILE A 26 12.92 -3.44 3.79
CA ILE A 26 13.82 -2.55 3.05
C ILE A 26 15.06 -3.30 2.57
N ALA A 27 15.71 -4.09 3.43
CA ALA A 27 16.94 -4.82 3.09
C ALA A 27 16.71 -5.87 1.99
N THR A 28 15.52 -6.48 1.95
CA THR A 28 15.14 -7.49 0.95
C THR A 28 14.48 -6.89 -0.30
N GLY A 29 14.41 -5.56 -0.40
CA GLY A 29 13.85 -4.88 -1.58
C GLY A 29 12.37 -5.19 -1.81
N LYS A 30 11.57 -5.31 -0.74
CA LYS A 30 10.12 -5.48 -0.87
C LYS A 30 9.48 -4.28 -1.58
N LYS A 31 8.27 -4.49 -2.09
CA LYS A 31 7.49 -3.45 -2.79
C LYS A 31 7.32 -2.21 -1.93
N LEU A 32 7.47 -1.04 -2.54
CA LEU A 32 7.35 0.26 -1.86
C LEU A 32 6.01 0.42 -1.12
N SER A 33 4.91 -0.01 -1.73
CA SER A 33 3.58 0.06 -1.09
C SER A 33 3.50 -0.70 0.24
N LEU A 34 4.21 -1.82 0.37
CA LEU A 34 4.27 -2.56 1.62
C LEU A 34 5.06 -1.78 2.68
N ILE A 35 6.17 -1.16 2.29
CA ILE A 35 6.99 -0.35 3.18
C ILE A 35 6.17 0.83 3.71
N GLU A 36 5.45 1.54 2.84
CA GLU A 36 4.56 2.64 3.21
C GLU A 36 3.43 2.20 4.16
N ASP A 37 2.82 1.04 3.91
CA ASP A 37 1.78 0.47 4.79
C ASP A 37 2.33 0.13 6.18
N MET A 38 3.56 -0.40 6.24
CA MET A 38 4.25 -0.71 7.50
C MET A 38 4.65 0.58 8.25
N GLU A 39 5.13 1.62 7.56
CA GLU A 39 5.39 2.94 8.15
C GLU A 39 4.13 3.57 8.75
N ARG A 40 3.00 3.48 8.03
CA ARG A 40 1.70 3.97 8.50
C ARG A 40 1.26 3.23 9.76
N SER A 41 1.41 1.91 9.76
CA SER A 41 1.10 1.06 10.92
C SER A 41 1.99 1.39 12.12
N LEU A 42 3.28 1.61 11.89
CA LEU A 42 4.25 2.00 12.93
C LEU A 42 3.89 3.34 13.55
N SER A 43 3.54 4.32 12.72
CA SER A 43 3.06 5.64 13.15
C SER A 43 1.77 5.52 13.97
N GLY A 44 0.84 4.67 13.55
CA GLY A 44 -0.41 4.42 14.29
C GLY A 44 -0.18 3.78 15.66
N TYR A 45 0.75 2.83 15.78
CA TYR A 45 1.10 2.26 17.09
C TYR A 45 1.82 3.26 17.98
N MET A 46 2.70 4.10 17.43
CA MET A 46 3.37 5.16 18.16
C MET A 46 2.38 6.19 18.72
N ALA A 47 1.40 6.61 17.93
CA ALA A 47 0.35 7.53 18.39
C ALA A 47 -0.42 6.95 19.59
N LYS A 48 -0.88 5.69 19.49
CA LYS A 48 -1.55 5.01 20.61
C LYS A 48 -0.66 4.89 21.85
N ALA A 49 0.63 4.64 21.64
CA ALA A 49 1.57 4.50 22.74
C ALA A 49 1.86 5.84 23.42
N TYR A 50 1.86 6.93 22.65
CA TYR A 50 1.91 8.30 23.15
C TYR A 50 0.66 8.65 23.98
N ASP A 51 -0.54 8.33 23.51
CA ASP A 51 -1.77 8.58 24.26
C ASP A 51 -1.74 7.89 25.64
N VAL A 52 -1.36 6.61 25.66
CA VAL A 52 -1.20 5.85 26.91
C VAL A 52 -0.11 6.43 27.80
N GLN A 53 0.99 6.93 27.20
CA GLN A 53 2.06 7.59 27.94
C GLN A 53 1.57 8.87 28.61
N THR A 54 0.81 9.72 27.91
CA THR A 54 0.22 10.93 28.47
C THR A 54 -0.72 10.63 29.64
N GLU A 55 -1.51 9.56 29.54
CA GLU A 55 -2.34 9.11 30.67
C GLU A 55 -1.51 8.63 31.87
N ILE A 56 -0.36 7.99 31.63
CA ILE A 56 0.55 7.57 32.72
C ILE A 56 1.13 8.81 33.40
N GLU A 57 1.63 9.79 32.64
CA GLU A 57 2.21 11.03 33.16
C GLU A 57 1.23 11.81 34.06
N GLN A 58 -0.05 11.86 33.68
CA GLN A 58 -1.09 12.51 34.48
C GLN A 58 -1.37 11.82 35.83
N LEU A 59 -1.04 10.54 35.95
CA LEU A 59 -1.32 9.73 37.14
C LEU A 59 -0.11 9.56 38.04
N VAL A 60 1.10 9.92 37.59
CA VAL A 60 2.31 9.89 38.41
C VAL A 60 2.33 11.15 39.29
N ALA A 61 2.33 10.94 40.60
CA ALA A 61 2.31 12.04 41.58
C ALA A 61 3.71 12.47 42.04
N ASP A 62 4.71 11.62 41.85
CA ASP A 62 6.10 11.87 42.25
C ASP A 62 6.90 12.42 41.08
N ASP A 63 7.46 13.63 41.25
CA ASP A 63 8.19 14.33 40.19
C ASP A 63 9.46 13.58 39.76
N ALA A 64 10.09 12.82 40.67
CA ALA A 64 11.28 12.03 40.35
C ALA A 64 10.91 10.80 39.51
N GLU A 65 9.86 10.06 39.89
CA GLU A 65 9.30 8.95 39.08
C GLU A 65 8.85 9.46 37.70
N LEU A 66 8.21 10.64 37.64
CA LEU A 66 7.77 11.24 36.37
C LEU A 66 8.95 11.55 35.45
N THR A 67 10.04 12.08 36.01
CA THR A 67 11.26 12.42 35.25
C THR A 67 11.91 11.16 34.68
N GLU A 68 12.08 10.11 35.48
CA GLU A 68 12.64 8.83 35.01
C GLU A 68 11.77 8.22 33.90
N GLU A 69 10.45 8.27 34.07
CA GLU A 69 9.50 7.77 33.09
C GLU A 69 9.57 8.53 31.76
N LEU A 70 9.67 9.86 31.82
CA LEU A 70 9.84 10.71 30.64
C LEU A 70 11.14 10.42 29.91
N GLU A 71 12.27 10.31 30.62
CA GLU A 71 13.57 10.00 29.99
C GLU A 71 13.56 8.63 29.29
N SER A 72 12.98 7.62 29.94
CA SER A 72 12.78 6.28 29.38
C SER A 72 11.91 6.32 28.13
N TRP A 73 10.82 7.09 28.14
CA TRP A 73 9.93 7.26 27.01
C TRP A 73 10.60 7.99 25.84
N MET A 74 11.27 9.11 26.10
CA MET A 74 11.99 9.90 25.09
C MET A 74 13.08 9.09 24.39
N ARG A 75 13.81 8.24 25.13
CA ARG A 75 14.81 7.34 24.52
C ARG A 75 14.14 6.38 23.52
N PHE A 76 13.05 5.74 23.94
CA PHE A 76 12.31 4.84 23.07
C PHE A 76 11.74 5.55 21.84
N GLU A 77 11.15 6.72 22.02
CA GLU A 77 10.64 7.53 20.92
C GLU A 77 11.74 7.94 19.95
N GLY A 78 12.90 8.37 20.46
CA GLY A 78 14.05 8.74 19.67
C GLY A 78 14.53 7.61 18.76
N GLU A 79 14.56 6.37 19.26
CA GLU A 79 14.90 5.19 18.44
C GLU A 79 13.93 4.99 17.27
N VAL A 80 12.63 5.17 17.50
CA VAL A 80 11.60 4.97 16.47
C VAL A 80 11.62 6.11 15.45
N ARG A 81 11.80 7.35 15.90
CA ARG A 81 11.94 8.50 15.00
C ARG A 81 13.18 8.38 14.12
N ASN A 82 14.32 7.99 14.68
CA ASN A 82 15.55 7.77 13.92
C ASN A 82 15.36 6.69 12.84
N LEU A 83 14.67 5.59 13.18
CA LEU A 83 14.33 4.56 12.21
C LEU A 83 13.50 5.13 11.05
N LEU A 84 12.43 5.86 11.33
CA LEU A 84 11.55 6.43 10.31
C LEU A 84 12.29 7.39 9.37
N VAL A 85 13.26 8.16 9.89
CA VAL A 85 14.14 9.00 9.05
C VAL A 85 14.96 8.14 8.11
N GLN A 86 15.60 7.08 8.61
CA GLN A 86 16.39 6.16 7.78
C GLN A 86 15.54 5.44 6.73
N VAL A 87 14.29 5.08 7.05
CA VAL A 87 13.38 4.46 6.07
C VAL A 87 13.06 5.46 4.95
N LYS A 88 12.68 6.68 5.30
CA LYS A 88 12.39 7.74 4.31
C LYS A 88 13.58 8.03 3.40
N GLU A 89 14.78 8.09 3.95
CA GLU A 89 16.01 8.28 3.17
C GLU A 89 16.19 7.12 2.18
N ARG A 90 16.11 5.87 2.65
CA ARG A 90 16.27 4.68 1.80
C ARG A 90 15.20 4.59 0.72
N VAL A 91 13.95 4.89 1.06
CA VAL A 91 12.84 4.97 0.09
C VAL A 91 13.12 6.05 -0.96
N SER A 92 13.60 7.22 -0.55
CA SER A 92 13.95 8.31 -1.48
C SER A 92 15.06 7.90 -2.45
N HIS A 93 16.08 7.18 -1.98
CA HIS A 93 17.13 6.63 -2.84
C HIS A 93 16.56 5.59 -3.81
N LEU A 94 15.70 4.68 -3.34
CA LEU A 94 15.08 3.66 -4.20
C LEU A 94 14.26 4.27 -5.35
N VAL A 95 13.55 5.39 -5.10
CA VAL A 95 12.78 6.12 -6.12
C VAL A 95 13.71 6.85 -7.12
N LYS A 96 14.87 7.32 -6.67
CA LYS A 96 15.88 7.95 -7.54
C LYS A 96 16.63 6.93 -8.41
N ASP A 97 16.85 5.74 -7.85
CA ASP A 97 17.62 4.67 -8.50
C ASP A 97 16.76 3.77 -9.39
N THR A 98 15.43 3.83 -9.31
CA THR A 98 14.57 3.29 -10.36
C THR A 98 14.84 4.04 -11.66
N PRO A 99 15.49 3.42 -12.66
CA PRO A 99 15.56 4.01 -13.98
C PRO A 99 14.11 4.16 -14.41
N GLN A 100 13.72 5.39 -14.74
CA GLN A 100 12.55 5.62 -15.53
C GLN A 100 12.74 4.77 -16.79
N GLU A 101 12.13 3.58 -16.83
CA GLU A 101 12.06 2.75 -18.03
C GLU A 101 11.09 3.46 -18.98
N ASN A 102 11.54 4.63 -19.43
CA ASN A 102 11.12 5.22 -20.68
C ASN A 102 11.62 4.25 -21.73
N GLY A 103 10.83 3.20 -21.96
CA GLY A 103 10.89 2.43 -23.19
C GLY A 103 10.71 3.40 -24.34
N LYS A 104 11.82 3.98 -24.79
CA LYS A 104 11.90 4.81 -25.98
C LYS A 104 11.78 3.88 -27.18
N VAL A 105 10.59 3.33 -27.37
CA VAL A 105 10.21 2.82 -28.68
C VAL A 105 9.94 4.05 -29.51
N THR A 106 10.95 4.44 -30.28
CA THR A 106 10.83 5.47 -31.29
C THR A 106 9.99 4.91 -32.42
N VAL A 107 8.66 4.93 -32.30
CA VAL A 107 7.79 4.83 -33.47
C VAL A 107 7.60 6.24 -33.97
N GLN A 108 8.34 6.59 -35.03
CA GLN A 108 7.93 7.71 -35.88
C GLN A 108 6.56 7.37 -36.43
N ALA A 109 5.54 8.10 -36.01
CA ALA A 109 4.29 8.21 -36.73
C ALA A 109 3.92 9.70 -36.68
N GLU A 110 4.24 10.36 -37.79
CA GLU A 110 3.61 11.62 -38.13
C GLU A 110 2.09 11.47 -38.01
N ASN A 111 1.46 12.52 -37.49
CA ASN A 111 0.07 12.87 -37.77
C ASN A 111 -1.09 12.13 -37.03
N TRP A 112 -1.57 12.83 -35.99
CA TRP A 112 -2.98 13.04 -35.59
C TRP A 112 -3.79 11.98 -34.77
N CYS A 113 -4.34 12.52 -33.67
CA CYS A 113 -5.69 12.35 -33.09
C CYS A 113 -6.07 11.10 -32.24
N GLY A 114 -6.25 11.34 -30.93
CA GLY A 114 -7.14 10.57 -30.02
C GLY A 114 -6.55 9.29 -29.39
N PRO A 115 -7.06 8.87 -28.21
CA PRO A 115 -6.62 7.62 -27.59
C PRO A 115 -7.06 6.43 -28.45
N LEU A 116 -6.07 5.74 -29.04
CA LEU A 116 -6.26 4.54 -29.83
C LEU A 116 -6.68 3.38 -28.92
N LEU A 117 -7.97 3.08 -28.92
CA LEU A 117 -8.49 1.82 -28.40
C LEU A 117 -7.85 0.65 -29.17
N PRO A 118 -7.59 -0.50 -28.53
CA PRO A 118 -7.15 -1.69 -29.24
C PRO A 118 -8.16 -2.02 -30.34
N LYS A 119 -7.69 -2.27 -31.56
CA LYS A 119 -8.54 -2.76 -32.64
C LYS A 119 -8.90 -4.21 -32.35
N TRP A 120 -10.08 -4.43 -31.78
CA TRP A 120 -10.68 -5.75 -31.68
C TRP A 120 -11.12 -6.15 -33.09
N THR A 121 -10.28 -6.90 -33.81
CA THR A 121 -10.75 -7.64 -34.98
C THR A 121 -11.54 -8.83 -34.47
N CYS A 122 -12.87 -8.71 -34.47
CA CYS A 122 -13.74 -9.89 -34.37
C CYS A 122 -13.34 -10.87 -35.49
N PRO A 123 -13.06 -12.14 -35.19
CA PRO A 123 -13.05 -13.16 -36.23
C PRO A 123 -14.40 -13.11 -36.93
N ASN A 124 -14.41 -13.14 -38.26
CA ASN A 124 -15.61 -13.37 -39.04
C ASN A 124 -16.25 -14.66 -38.55
N LEU A 125 -17.29 -14.56 -37.72
CA LEU A 125 -18.13 -15.68 -37.30
C LEU A 125 -19.01 -16.06 -38.49
N ALA A 126 -18.37 -16.63 -39.52
CA ALA A 126 -19.04 -17.49 -40.46
C ALA A 126 -19.48 -18.74 -39.68
N ALA A 127 -20.76 -18.73 -39.29
CA ALA A 127 -21.60 -19.88 -39.01
C ALA A 127 -20.91 -21.10 -38.35
N ILE A 128 -20.68 -21.03 -37.04
CA ILE A 128 -20.73 -22.23 -36.20
C ILE A 128 -21.78 -22.00 -35.12
N PHE A 129 -22.91 -22.67 -35.34
CA PHE A 129 -24.07 -22.68 -34.48
C PHE A 129 -23.69 -23.36 -33.15
N TRP A 130 -23.74 -22.64 -32.04
CA TRP A 130 -23.75 -23.24 -30.72
C TRP A 130 -25.14 -23.84 -30.50
N ASN A 131 -25.29 -25.14 -30.74
CA ASN A 131 -26.47 -25.89 -30.29
C ASN A 131 -26.42 -26.00 -28.76
N SER A 132 -26.96 -24.98 -28.08
CA SER A 132 -27.22 -25.01 -26.64
C SER A 132 -28.74 -25.17 -26.44
N PRO A 133 -29.23 -26.19 -25.70
CA PRO A 133 -30.65 -26.59 -25.71
C PRO A 133 -31.56 -25.72 -24.83
N HIS A 134 -31.10 -24.54 -24.39
CA HIS A 134 -31.77 -23.79 -23.31
C HIS A 134 -32.42 -22.47 -23.71
N PHE A 135 -32.44 -22.08 -24.98
CA PHE A 135 -33.18 -20.89 -25.41
C PHE A 135 -34.23 -21.22 -26.46
N GLY A 136 -35.49 -20.98 -26.08
CA GLY A 136 -36.69 -21.32 -26.81
C GLY A 136 -36.74 -20.70 -28.21
N THR A 137 -37.09 -21.56 -29.16
CA THR A 137 -37.47 -21.26 -30.53
C THR A 137 -38.68 -20.36 -30.56
N SER A 138 -38.55 -19.14 -31.10
CA SER A 138 -39.54 -18.59 -32.03
C SER A 138 -39.04 -17.28 -32.65
N LEU A 139 -38.43 -17.36 -33.83
CA LEU A 139 -38.36 -16.21 -34.73
C LEU A 139 -38.82 -16.65 -36.11
N LYS A 140 -39.97 -16.10 -36.51
CA LYS A 140 -40.53 -16.20 -37.86
C LYS A 140 -39.53 -15.62 -38.85
N GLN A 141 -39.20 -16.41 -39.87
CA GLN A 141 -38.46 -15.95 -41.04
C GLN A 141 -39.30 -14.90 -41.79
N VAL A 142 -38.70 -13.75 -42.09
CA VAL A 142 -39.13 -12.91 -43.20
C VAL A 142 -37.91 -12.68 -44.08
N SER A 143 -37.85 -13.45 -45.17
CA SER A 143 -36.95 -13.19 -46.28
C SER A 143 -37.59 -12.16 -47.21
N THR A 144 -36.85 -11.16 -47.67
CA THR A 144 -36.99 -10.69 -49.05
C THR A 144 -35.64 -10.26 -49.62
N PRO A 145 -35.38 -10.56 -50.90
CA PRO A 145 -34.08 -10.41 -51.54
C PRO A 145 -33.83 -9.01 -52.13
N VAL A 146 -32.54 -8.72 -52.24
CA VAL A 146 -31.91 -7.62 -52.99
C VAL A 146 -32.31 -7.66 -54.46
N LYS A 147 -32.59 -6.49 -55.06
CA LYS A 147 -32.50 -6.27 -56.51
C LYS A 147 -31.38 -5.29 -56.82
N ILE A 148 -30.66 -5.66 -57.87
CA ILE A 148 -29.43 -5.14 -58.47
C ILE A 148 -29.59 -3.68 -58.89
#